data_AF-A0A7S4JRD4-F1
#
_entry.id   AF-A0A7S4JRD4-F1
#
_cell.length_a   1.000
_cell.length_b   1.000
_cell.length_c   1.000
_cell.angle_alpha   90.00
_cell.angle_beta   90.00
_cell.angle_gamma   90.00
#
_symmetry.space_group_name_H-M   'P 1'
#
loop_
_entity.id
_entity.type
_entity.pdbx_description
1 polymer ?
#
loop_
_entity_poly.entity_id
_entity_poly.type
_entity_poly.pdbx_seq_one_letter_code
_entity_poly.pdbx_strand_id
1 'polypeptide(L)'
;MAVRHARRNRPSATVGENRMEAIRRHEQFWEELEKQNKITKIIRKYDLSKDGKLNKEELGNMLQDLAGGEKPTEEEVVYVLKTADLIDKKIDDHIGPEELETAIDIWHRYLNSKPEIARIFDKYDKNQSGQLEFDELKALLQELNDGKEPEDNEVGGSQGFFLPARASA
;
A
#
# COMPACT_ATOMS: atom_id res chain seq x y z
N MET A 1 -48.11 -57.73 -24.61
CA MET A 1 -46.68 -57.64 -24.25
C MET A 1 -46.00 -56.66 -25.20
N ALA A 2 -45.69 -55.43 -24.74
CA ALA A 2 -44.56 -54.57 -25.14
C ALA A 2 -44.85 -53.12 -24.73
N VAL A 3 -44.13 -52.65 -23.72
CA VAL A 3 -44.22 -51.31 -23.12
C VAL A 3 -43.34 -50.33 -23.91
N ARG A 4 -43.87 -49.13 -24.14
CA ARG A 4 -43.20 -48.00 -24.83
C ARG A 4 -41.95 -47.56 -24.07
N HIS A 5 -40.80 -47.47 -24.76
CA HIS A 5 -39.61 -46.81 -24.24
C HIS A 5 -39.77 -45.28 -24.30
N ALA A 6 -39.98 -44.65 -23.14
CA ALA A 6 -39.80 -43.21 -22.98
C ALA A 6 -38.32 -42.90 -22.69
N ARG A 7 -37.62 -42.28 -23.65
CA ARG A 7 -36.31 -41.66 -23.42
C ARG A 7 -36.51 -40.44 -22.51
N ARG A 8 -36.12 -40.54 -21.24
CA ARG A 8 -35.97 -39.38 -20.35
C ARG A 8 -34.69 -38.63 -20.72
N ASN A 9 -34.82 -37.52 -21.43
CA ASN A 9 -33.74 -36.55 -21.57
C ASN A 9 -33.71 -35.68 -20.30
N ARG A 10 -32.77 -35.93 -19.39
CA ARG A 10 -32.51 -35.03 -18.25
C ARG A 10 -31.54 -33.94 -18.75
N PRO A 11 -31.84 -32.64 -18.60
CA PRO A 11 -30.85 -31.59 -18.84
C PRO A 11 -29.69 -31.78 -17.87
N SER A 12 -28.48 -31.87 -18.40
CA SER A 12 -27.27 -32.07 -17.61
C SER A 12 -26.92 -30.78 -16.87
N ALA A 13 -26.96 -30.79 -15.54
CA ALA A 13 -26.55 -29.67 -14.67
C ALA A 13 -25.15 -29.13 -15.01
N THR A 14 -24.30 -29.97 -15.60
CA THR A 14 -22.93 -29.65 -16.00
C THR A 14 -22.80 -28.59 -17.10
N VAL A 15 -23.81 -28.41 -17.96
CA VAL A 15 -23.74 -27.41 -19.06
C VAL A 15 -23.91 -25.99 -18.53
N GLY A 16 -24.73 -25.81 -17.48
CA GLY A 16 -24.93 -24.51 -16.84
C GLY A 16 -23.72 -24.07 -16.01
N GLU A 17 -23.14 -25.00 -15.23
CA GLU A 17 -21.94 -24.75 -14.42
C GLU A 17 -20.73 -24.37 -15.30
N ASN A 18 -20.51 -25.08 -16.40
CA ASN A 18 -19.43 -24.78 -17.34
C ASN A 18 -19.58 -23.40 -18.02
N ARG A 19 -20.83 -22.95 -18.28
CA ARG A 19 -21.08 -21.62 -18.86
C ARG A 19 -20.84 -20.50 -17.84
N MET A 20 -21.26 -20.71 -16.58
CA MET A 20 -21.04 -19.74 -15.50
C MET A 20 -19.56 -19.59 -15.19
N GLU A 21 -18.80 -20.68 -15.19
CA GLU A 21 -17.35 -20.62 -15.01
C GLU A 21 -16.65 -19.93 -16.19
N ALA A 22 -17.10 -20.18 -17.42
CA ALA A 22 -16.59 -19.47 -18.59
C ALA A 22 -16.87 -17.96 -18.53
N ILE A 23 -18.06 -17.55 -18.08
CA ILE A 23 -18.41 -16.13 -17.88
C ILE A 23 -17.51 -15.52 -16.80
N ARG A 24 -17.37 -16.16 -15.63
CA ARG A 24 -16.53 -15.67 -14.54
C ARG A 24 -15.07 -15.50 -14.95
N ARG A 25 -14.50 -16.47 -15.70
CA ARG A 25 -13.12 -16.38 -16.20
C ARG A 25 -12.96 -15.22 -17.19
N HIS A 26 -13.97 -15.00 -18.03
CA HIS A 26 -13.96 -13.88 -18.98
C HIS A 26 -14.02 -12.54 -18.26
N GLU A 27 -14.90 -12.41 -17.25
CA GLU A 27 -15.01 -11.22 -16.40
C GLU A 27 -13.69 -10.94 -15.68
N GLN A 28 -13.12 -11.93 -14.98
CA GLN A 28 -11.83 -11.79 -14.30
C GLN A 28 -10.69 -11.39 -15.24
N PHE A 29 -10.68 -11.94 -16.46
CA PHE A 29 -9.67 -11.58 -17.46
C PHE A 29 -9.79 -10.11 -17.88
N TRP A 30 -11.00 -9.62 -18.12
CA TRP A 30 -11.21 -8.22 -18.50
C TRP A 30 -10.94 -7.27 -17.34
N GLU A 31 -11.30 -7.63 -16.11
CA GLU A 31 -10.97 -6.87 -14.90
C GLU A 31 -9.45 -6.72 -14.73
N GLU A 32 -8.70 -7.81 -14.90
CA GLU A 32 -7.24 -7.79 -14.84
C GLU A 32 -6.65 -6.93 -15.96
N LEU A 33 -7.15 -7.04 -17.20
CA LEU A 33 -6.71 -6.16 -18.28
C LEU A 33 -7.00 -4.68 -17.99
N GLU A 34 -8.17 -4.36 -17.42
CA GLU A 34 -8.49 -2.99 -17.04
C GLU A 34 -7.55 -2.48 -15.94
N LYS A 35 -7.27 -3.32 -14.94
CA LYS A 35 -6.31 -3.03 -13.87
C LYS A 35 -4.92 -2.75 -14.42
N GLN A 36 -4.39 -3.64 -15.25
CA GLN A 36 -3.07 -3.48 -15.87
C GLN A 36 -3.00 -2.21 -16.75
N ASN A 37 -4.08 -1.89 -17.45
CA ASN A 37 -4.18 -0.65 -18.22
C ASN A 37 -4.15 0.60 -17.34
N LYS A 38 -4.79 0.58 -16.16
CA LYS A 38 -4.74 1.69 -15.19
C LYS A 38 -3.32 1.87 -14.64
N ILE A 39 -2.70 0.78 -14.19
CA ILE A 39 -1.31 0.78 -13.68
C ILE A 39 -0.36 1.35 -14.73
N THR A 40 -0.42 0.83 -15.95
CA THR A 40 0.44 1.28 -17.06
C THR A 40 0.26 2.77 -17.37
N LYS A 41 -0.98 3.27 -17.32
CA LYS A 41 -1.27 4.69 -17.54
C LYS A 41 -0.67 5.58 -16.46
N ILE A 42 -0.71 5.15 -15.20
CA ILE A 42 -0.13 5.90 -14.08
C ILE A 42 1.39 5.94 -14.22
N ILE A 43 2.06 4.78 -14.43
CA ILE A 43 3.51 4.75 -14.60
C ILE A 43 3.93 5.67 -15.75
N ARG A 44 3.31 5.53 -16.93
CA ARG A 44 3.61 6.40 -18.07
C ARG A 44 3.41 7.89 -17.83
N LYS A 45 2.55 8.27 -16.89
CA LYS A 45 2.33 9.69 -16.55
C LYS A 45 3.55 10.27 -15.81
N TYR A 46 4.21 9.48 -14.98
CA TYR A 46 5.28 9.95 -14.07
C TYR A 46 6.67 9.44 -14.45
N ASP A 47 6.79 8.39 -15.24
CA ASP A 47 8.04 7.82 -15.77
C ASP A 47 8.65 8.77 -16.82
N LEU A 48 9.40 9.77 -16.34
CA LEU A 48 10.10 10.76 -17.14
C LEU A 48 11.37 10.17 -17.75
N SER A 49 12.00 9.24 -17.03
CA SER A 49 13.20 8.52 -17.42
C SER A 49 12.96 7.53 -18.56
N LYS A 50 11.72 7.05 -18.72
CA LYS A 50 11.24 6.08 -19.71
C LYS A 50 11.83 4.69 -19.53
N ASP A 51 12.10 4.29 -18.30
CA ASP A 51 12.62 2.95 -17.98
C ASP A 51 11.50 1.95 -17.65
N GLY A 52 10.24 2.39 -17.62
CA GLY A 52 9.06 1.57 -17.37
C GLY A 52 8.74 1.38 -15.89
N LYS A 53 9.42 2.09 -15.00
CA LYS A 53 9.24 2.07 -13.54
C LYS A 53 9.37 3.49 -13.00
N LEU A 54 9.14 3.68 -11.70
CA LEU A 54 9.24 5.01 -11.07
C LEU A 54 10.43 5.03 -10.11
N ASN A 55 11.42 5.88 -10.38
CA ASN A 55 12.49 6.15 -9.41
C ASN A 55 11.97 7.05 -8.25
N LYS A 56 12.83 7.32 -7.25
CA LYS A 56 12.47 8.15 -6.08
C LYS A 56 11.86 9.51 -6.45
N GLU A 57 12.41 10.22 -7.44
CA GLU A 57 11.93 11.55 -7.83
C GLU A 57 10.55 11.48 -8.51
N GLU A 58 10.39 10.54 -9.45
CA GLU A 58 9.14 10.31 -10.18
C GLU A 58 8.02 9.82 -9.25
N LEU A 59 8.36 8.93 -8.31
CA LEU A 59 7.47 8.52 -7.23
C LEU A 59 7.05 9.74 -6.40
N GLY A 60 7.99 10.60 -6.00
CA GLY A 60 7.68 11.82 -5.24
C GLY A 60 6.66 12.72 -5.94
N ASN A 61 6.80 12.92 -7.25
CA ASN A 61 5.85 13.68 -8.07
C ASN A 61 4.45 13.03 -8.08
N MET A 62 4.38 11.70 -8.19
CA MET A 62 3.12 10.98 -8.09
C MET A 62 2.46 11.14 -6.72
N LEU A 63 3.23 10.97 -5.64
CA LEU A 63 2.72 11.08 -4.27
C LEU A 63 2.22 12.49 -3.96
N GLN A 64 2.90 13.53 -4.48
CA GLN A 64 2.45 14.92 -4.39
C GLN A 64 1.08 15.13 -5.05
N ASP A 65 0.90 14.62 -6.28
CA ASP A 65 -0.39 14.70 -6.97
C ASP A 65 -1.51 13.98 -6.20
N LEU A 66 -1.21 12.81 -5.64
CA LEU A 66 -2.15 12.04 -4.81
C LEU A 66 -2.51 12.75 -3.50
N ALA A 67 -1.61 13.56 -2.96
CA ALA A 67 -1.82 14.40 -1.79
C ALA A 67 -2.50 15.75 -2.10
N GLY A 68 -3.03 15.93 -3.33
CA GLY A 68 -3.68 17.18 -3.73
C GLY A 68 -2.71 18.35 -3.90
N GLY A 69 -1.42 18.07 -4.12
CA GLY A 69 -0.38 19.06 -4.37
C GLY A 69 0.56 19.32 -3.20
N GLU A 70 0.28 18.80 -1.99
CA GLU A 70 1.21 18.87 -0.85
C GLU A 70 2.46 18.05 -1.18
N LYS A 71 3.62 18.70 -1.18
CA LYS A 71 4.88 18.04 -1.53
C LYS A 71 5.31 17.10 -0.38
N PRO A 72 5.51 15.80 -0.64
CA PRO A 72 6.00 14.88 0.39
C PRO A 72 7.46 15.18 0.73
N THR A 73 7.87 14.88 1.97
CA THR A 73 9.29 14.94 2.35
C THR A 73 10.07 13.79 1.73
N GLU A 74 11.40 13.91 1.69
CA GLU A 74 12.22 12.84 1.14
C GLU A 74 12.07 11.52 1.89
N GLU A 75 11.91 11.56 3.21
CA GLU A 75 11.76 10.38 4.05
C GLU A 75 10.37 9.76 3.89
N GLU A 76 9.31 10.55 3.64
CA GLU A 76 7.98 10.04 3.28
C GLU A 76 8.05 9.25 1.96
N VAL A 77 8.73 9.80 0.95
CA VAL A 77 8.93 9.12 -0.34
C VAL A 77 9.76 7.84 -0.16
N VAL A 78 10.86 7.91 0.60
CA VAL A 78 11.71 6.74 0.89
C VAL A 78 10.94 5.66 1.63
N TYR A 79 10.09 6.03 2.59
CA TYR A 79 9.23 5.09 3.32
C TYR A 79 8.31 4.31 2.35
N VAL A 80 7.62 5.02 1.45
CA VAL A 80 6.76 4.37 0.45
C VAL A 80 7.58 3.48 -0.47
N LEU A 81 8.69 4.00 -1.01
CA LEU A 81 9.58 3.27 -1.92
C LEU A 81 10.05 1.96 -1.29
N LYS A 82 10.71 2.04 -0.13
CA LYS A 82 11.31 0.89 0.55
C LYS A 82 10.29 -0.15 1.00
N THR A 83 9.06 0.25 1.25
CA THR A 83 8.01 -0.69 1.69
C THR A 83 7.37 -1.39 0.49
N ALA A 84 7.18 -0.69 -0.64
CA ALA A 84 6.56 -1.25 -1.84
C ALA A 84 7.54 -2.06 -2.72
N ASP A 85 8.82 -1.68 -2.78
CA ASP A 85 9.93 -2.36 -3.51
C ASP A 85 10.24 -3.80 -2.98
N LEU A 86 9.54 -4.22 -1.92
CA LEU A 86 9.66 -5.58 -1.37
C LEU A 86 8.68 -6.58 -2.00
N ILE A 87 7.72 -6.11 -2.81
CA ILE A 87 6.57 -6.91 -3.24
C ILE A 87 6.95 -7.89 -4.35
N ASP A 88 7.68 -7.45 -5.37
CA ASP A 88 8.02 -8.29 -6.52
C ASP A 88 9.32 -9.11 -6.31
N LYS A 89 9.95 -8.94 -5.13
CA LYS A 89 11.23 -9.53 -4.69
C LYS A 89 12.46 -9.05 -5.48
N LYS A 90 12.31 -8.03 -6.32
CA LYS A 90 13.40 -7.32 -6.99
C LYS A 90 13.56 -5.96 -6.30
N ILE A 91 14.33 -5.97 -5.22
CA ILE A 91 14.70 -4.73 -4.53
C ILE A 91 15.65 -3.95 -5.45
N ASP A 92 15.11 -2.99 -6.19
CA ASP A 92 15.85 -2.26 -7.21
C ASP A 92 15.76 -0.74 -7.09
N ASP A 93 15.20 -0.24 -5.98
CA ASP A 93 15.00 1.19 -5.67
C ASP A 93 14.07 1.90 -6.67
N HIS A 94 13.14 1.17 -7.31
CA HIS A 94 12.09 1.73 -8.15
C HIS A 94 10.74 1.10 -7.82
N ILE A 95 9.67 1.70 -8.34
CA ILE A 95 8.32 1.15 -8.29
C ILE A 95 7.91 0.68 -9.67
N GLY A 96 7.86 -0.64 -9.85
CA GLY A 96 7.36 -1.27 -11.06
C GLY A 96 5.83 -1.43 -11.10
N PRO A 97 5.29 -1.97 -12.20
CA PRO A 97 3.86 -2.23 -12.35
C PRO A 97 3.26 -3.11 -11.25
N GLU A 98 4.01 -4.09 -10.75
CA GLU A 98 3.56 -5.04 -9.73
C GLU A 98 3.50 -4.42 -8.31
N GLU A 99 4.17 -3.28 -8.12
CA GLU A 99 4.40 -2.67 -6.80
C GLU A 99 3.58 -1.38 -6.63
N LEU A 100 3.16 -0.78 -7.74
CA LEU A 100 2.47 0.51 -7.78
C LEU A 100 1.21 0.54 -6.92
N GLU A 101 0.38 -0.50 -6.97
CA GLU A 101 -0.85 -0.55 -6.18
C GLU A 101 -0.55 -0.51 -4.67
N THR A 102 0.48 -1.23 -4.25
CA THR A 102 0.96 -1.22 -2.87
C THR A 102 1.50 0.15 -2.47
N ALA A 103 2.30 0.79 -3.34
CA ALA A 103 2.80 2.14 -3.08
C ALA A 103 1.65 3.15 -2.86
N ILE A 104 0.60 3.07 -3.69
CA ILE A 104 -0.60 3.91 -3.57
C ILE A 104 -1.35 3.61 -2.26
N ASP A 105 -1.56 2.34 -1.89
CA ASP A 105 -2.22 1.96 -0.64
C ASP A 105 -1.46 2.47 0.59
N ILE A 106 -0.14 2.28 0.62
CA ILE A 106 0.73 2.75 1.71
C ILE A 106 0.59 4.26 1.86
N TRP A 107 0.67 5.01 0.76
CA TRP A 107 0.55 6.46 0.81
C TRP A 107 -0.82 6.91 1.29
N HIS A 108 -1.89 6.33 0.77
CA HIS A 108 -3.26 6.64 1.19
C HIS A 108 -3.47 6.36 2.69
N ARG A 109 -2.95 5.24 3.20
CA ARG A 109 -3.03 4.89 4.62
C ARG A 109 -2.21 5.85 5.47
N TYR A 110 -1.02 6.22 5.03
CA TYR A 110 -0.17 7.22 5.68
C TYR A 110 -0.88 8.58 5.77
N LEU A 111 -1.46 9.08 4.68
CA LEU A 111 -2.19 10.36 4.70
C LEU A 111 -3.38 10.35 5.68
N ASN A 112 -4.09 9.22 5.77
CA ASN A 112 -5.19 9.08 6.72
C ASN A 112 -4.74 8.99 8.19
N SER A 113 -3.53 8.49 8.46
CA SER A 113 -2.96 8.43 9.81
C SER A 113 -2.15 9.67 10.19
N LYS A 114 -1.69 10.47 9.22
CA LYS A 114 -0.84 11.66 9.42
C LYS A 114 -1.39 12.63 10.49
N PRO A 115 -2.70 12.94 10.56
CA PRO A 115 -3.23 13.83 11.60
C PRO A 115 -3.16 13.24 13.02
N GLU A 116 -3.35 11.93 13.17
CA GLU A 116 -3.20 11.24 14.46
C GLU A 116 -1.74 11.22 14.88
N ILE A 117 -0.84 10.86 13.96
CA ILE A 117 0.60 10.86 14.19
C ILE A 117 1.06 12.26 14.62
N ALA A 118 0.64 13.31 13.92
CA ALA A 118 0.95 14.68 14.29
C ALA A 118 0.46 15.04 15.70
N ARG A 119 -0.75 14.62 16.10
CA ARG A 119 -1.25 14.83 17.47
C ARG A 119 -0.42 14.10 18.53
N ILE A 120 0.05 12.89 18.23
CA ILE A 120 0.93 12.14 19.12
C ILE A 120 2.28 12.84 19.25
N PHE A 121 2.88 13.28 18.15
CA PHE A 121 4.12 14.06 18.18
C PHE A 121 3.95 15.36 18.99
N ASP A 122 2.93 16.17 18.70
CA ASP A 122 2.65 17.41 19.45
C ASP A 122 2.48 17.15 20.97
N LYS A 123 2.03 15.95 21.35
CA LYS A 123 1.88 15.54 22.75
C LYS A 123 3.21 15.14 23.40
N TYR A 124 4.09 14.44 22.71
CA TYR A 124 5.28 13.80 23.32
C TYR A 124 6.63 14.41 22.93
N ASP A 125 6.76 14.97 21.73
CA ASP A 125 7.95 15.68 21.26
C ASP A 125 8.03 17.06 21.94
N LYS A 126 8.46 17.06 23.21
CA LYS A 126 8.50 18.24 24.08
C LYS A 126 9.57 19.23 23.63
N ASN A 127 10.66 18.72 23.06
CA ASN A 127 11.73 19.55 22.53
C ASN A 127 11.46 20.06 21.10
N GLN A 128 10.35 19.62 20.48
CA GLN A 128 9.93 20.00 19.12
C GLN A 128 11.01 19.70 18.08
N SER A 129 11.76 18.62 18.28
CA SER A 129 12.82 18.20 17.39
C SER A 129 12.30 17.60 16.08
N GLY A 130 11.02 17.22 16.04
CA GLY A 130 10.43 16.40 14.99
C GLY A 130 10.76 14.91 15.13
N GLN A 131 11.38 14.51 16.25
CA GLN A 131 11.75 13.15 16.60
C GLN A 131 11.30 12.86 18.03
N LEU A 132 11.04 11.59 18.37
CA LEU A 132 10.81 11.20 19.75
C LEU A 132 12.12 10.68 20.33
N GLU A 133 12.69 11.43 21.26
CA GLU A 133 13.86 11.00 22.02
C GLU A 133 13.50 9.81 22.92
N PHE A 134 14.50 9.08 23.42
CA PHE A 134 14.28 7.84 24.19
C PHE A 134 13.26 8.00 25.34
N ASP A 135 13.37 9.08 26.11
CA ASP A 135 12.46 9.36 27.22
C ASP A 135 11.03 9.69 26.75
N GLU A 136 10.90 10.38 25.61
CA GLU A 136 9.61 10.75 25.01
C GLU A 136 8.91 9.53 24.38
N LEU A 137 9.70 8.66 23.71
CA LEU A 137 9.23 7.38 23.20
C LEU A 137 8.81 6.44 24.33
N LYS A 138 9.59 6.37 25.43
CA LYS A 138 9.24 5.57 26.62
C LYS A 138 7.92 6.04 27.22
N ALA A 139 7.70 7.35 27.34
CA ALA A 139 6.45 7.92 27.83
C ALA A 139 5.25 7.59 26.93
N LEU A 140 5.43 7.61 25.60
CA LEU A 140 4.41 7.20 24.64
C LEU A 140 4.06 5.71 24.79
N LEU A 141 5.07 4.84 24.80
CA LEU A 141 4.87 3.39 24.92
C LEU A 141 4.21 3.01 26.25
N GLN A 142 4.55 3.70 27.33
CA GLN A 142 3.90 3.50 28.63
C GLN A 142 2.41 3.85 28.58
N GLU A 143 2.01 4.94 27.90
CA GLU A 143 0.60 5.28 27.74
C GLU A 143 -0.15 4.25 26.89
N LEU A 144 0.47 3.78 25.80
CA LEU A 144 -0.10 2.75 24.95
C LEU A 144 -0.25 1.39 25.66
N ASN A 145 0.51 1.16 26.74
CA ASN A 145 0.48 -0.06 27.54
C ASN A 145 -0.34 0.09 28.83
N ASP A 146 -1.37 0.94 28.83
CA ASP A 146 -2.25 1.24 29.98
C ASP A 146 -1.47 1.68 31.24
N GLY A 147 -0.35 2.39 31.06
CA GLY A 147 0.50 2.90 32.13
C GLY A 147 1.59 1.93 32.61
N LYS A 148 1.70 0.73 32.03
CA LYS A 148 2.79 -0.21 32.35
C LYS A 148 4.08 0.20 31.65
N GLU A 149 5.17 0.25 32.40
CA GLU A 149 6.48 0.58 31.84
C GLU A 149 6.91 -0.45 30.79
N PRO A 150 7.33 -0.01 29.59
CA PRO A 150 7.96 -0.89 28.61
C PRO A 150 9.26 -1.45 29.17
N GLU A 151 9.57 -2.72 28.89
CA GLU A 151 10.88 -3.27 29.22
C GLU A 151 11.95 -2.61 28.34
N ASP A 152 13.13 -2.31 28.89
CA ASP A 152 14.20 -1.57 28.18
C ASP A 152 14.67 -2.27 26.88
N ASN A 153 14.36 -3.56 26.69
CA ASN A 153 14.64 -4.34 25.48
C ASN A 153 13.65 -4.07 24.32
N GLU A 154 12.45 -3.55 24.59
CA GLU A 154 11.44 -3.21 23.58
C GLU A 154 11.76 -1.87 22.90
N VAL A 155 12.50 -1.00 23.58
CA VAL A 155 12.84 0.35 23.12
C VAL A 155 14.15 0.38 22.30
N GLY A 156 14.97 -0.68 22.35
CA GLY A 156 16.30 -0.75 21.73
C GLY A 156 16.38 -1.43 20.36
N GLY A 157 15.28 -1.96 19.82
CA GLY A 157 15.27 -2.84 18.64
C GLY A 157 15.01 -2.19 17.27
N SER A 158 14.77 -0.89 17.20
CA SER A 158 14.39 -0.22 15.95
C SER A 158 15.61 0.20 15.12
N GLN A 159 16.25 -0.76 14.45
CA GLN A 159 16.98 -0.41 13.23
C GLN A 159 15.99 0.11 12.18
N GLY A 160 15.85 1.44 12.11
CA GLY A 160 15.53 2.16 10.88
C GLY A 160 14.06 2.33 10.48
N PHE A 161 13.12 2.45 11.42
CA PHE A 161 11.77 2.93 11.09
C PHE A 161 11.64 4.42 11.41
N PHE A 162 11.90 5.25 10.40
CA PHE A 162 11.79 6.72 10.45
C PHE A 162 10.48 7.15 9.79
N LEU A 163 9.56 7.74 10.56
CA LEU A 163 8.47 8.54 10.01
C LEU A 163 8.83 10.02 10.23
N PRO A 164 9.07 10.81 9.18
CA PRO A 164 9.31 12.25 9.33
C PRO A 164 8.03 12.96 9.79
N ALA A 165 8.17 13.92 10.71
CA ALA A 165 7.08 14.81 11.10
C ALA A 165 7.16 16.12 10.30
N ARG A 166 6.09 16.42 9.55
CA ARG A 166 5.71 17.71 8.94
C ARG A 166 6.80 18.48 8.18
N ALA A 167 6.62 18.65 6.87
CA ALA A 167 7.21 19.77 6.16
C ALA A 167 6.66 21.10 6.74
N SER A 168 7.55 21.92 7.29
CA SER A 168 7.23 23.34 7.49
C SER A 168 7.07 24.01 6.12
N ALA A 169 6.07 24.88 6.04
CA ALA A 169 5.63 25.59 4.83
C ALA A 169 6.74 26.37 4.11
#